data_AF-A0A925HKE2-F1
#
_entry.id   AF-A0A925HKE2-F1
#
_cell.length_a   1.000
_cell.length_b   1.000
_cell.length_c   1.000
_cell.angle_alpha   90.00
_cell.angle_beta   90.00
_cell.angle_gamma   90.00
#
_symmetry.space_group_name_H-M   'P 1'
#
loop_
_entity.id
_entity.type
_entity.pdbx_description
1 polymer ?
#
loop_
_entity_poly.entity_id
_entity_poly.type
_entity_poly.pdbx_seq_one_letter_code
_entity_poly.pdbx_strand_id
1 'polypeptide(L)'
;MYHDDLRAHLSPAEHRVFKKLRTPSLIQDYLDHSPINFELAGETNLSPRRVLREKRMHCLEGAVFAAACLAYHGKEPLLMDLRTQRYDDDHVVALFKENGLWGAMSKTNHAILRWRDPVYKTVRELAMSYFHEYFLWKNGKKTLRAYSKPFNLKKYGAGWVTDEKDLDYISIDLDDSPHFPIAPKNMMRKLRPASLIERKSLDNEEWHKKGYRN
;
A
#
# COMPACT_ATOMS: atom_id res chain seq x y z
N MET A 1 8.81 -11.59 21.68
CA MET A 1 7.57 -11.03 21.10
C MET A 1 7.74 -10.94 19.57
N TYR A 2 6.68 -10.77 18.76
CA TYR A 2 6.80 -10.76 17.29
C TYR A 2 7.88 -9.79 16.75
N HIS A 3 8.01 -8.62 17.37
CA HIS A 3 9.02 -7.64 16.95
C HIS A 3 10.47 -8.08 17.26
N ASP A 4 10.69 -8.88 18.31
CA ASP A 4 12.02 -9.42 18.63
C ASP A 4 12.42 -10.48 17.60
N ASP A 5 11.47 -11.34 17.23
CA ASP A 5 11.63 -12.34 16.18
C ASP A 5 11.95 -11.66 14.84
N LEU A 6 11.16 -10.66 14.44
CA LEU A 6 11.42 -9.86 13.24
C LEU A 6 12.79 -9.21 13.25
N ARG A 7 13.21 -8.64 14.38
CA ARG A 7 14.54 -8.04 14.52
C ARG A 7 15.64 -9.09 14.35
N ALA A 8 15.46 -10.31 14.84
CA ALA A 8 16.47 -11.37 14.74
C ALA A 8 16.77 -11.80 13.28
N HIS A 9 15.82 -11.62 12.36
CA HIS A 9 16.03 -11.90 10.93
C HIS A 9 16.88 -10.85 10.20
N LEU A 10 16.93 -9.62 10.71
CA LEU A 10 17.57 -8.49 10.01
C LEU A 10 19.08 -8.45 10.20
N SER A 11 19.79 -8.11 9.13
CA SER A 11 21.21 -7.79 9.17
C SER A 11 21.47 -6.43 9.86
N PRO A 12 22.70 -6.18 10.36
CA PRO A 12 23.04 -4.89 10.95
C PRO A 12 22.79 -3.68 10.03
N ALA A 13 22.88 -3.85 8.71
CA ALA A 13 22.59 -2.80 7.74
C ALA A 13 21.09 -2.49 7.64
N GLU A 14 20.25 -3.53 7.58
CA GLU A 14 18.80 -3.39 7.55
C GLU A 14 18.29 -2.76 8.85
N HIS A 15 18.86 -3.15 10.00
CA HIS A 15 18.59 -2.49 11.29
C HIS A 15 18.85 -0.98 11.24
N ARG A 16 19.94 -0.52 10.61
CA ARG A 16 20.25 0.93 10.53
C ARG A 16 19.19 1.70 9.74
N VAL A 17 18.59 1.08 8.73
CA VAL A 17 17.48 1.70 7.99
C VAL A 17 16.22 1.71 8.85
N PHE A 18 15.80 0.55 9.35
CA PHE A 18 14.55 0.40 10.10
C PHE A 18 14.52 1.26 11.38
N LYS A 19 15.66 1.42 12.07
CA LYS A 19 15.78 2.33 13.24
C LYS A 19 15.41 3.79 12.92
N LYS A 20 15.68 4.27 11.71
CA LYS A 20 15.36 5.65 11.30
C LYS A 20 13.87 5.83 11.02
N LEU A 21 13.22 4.79 10.51
CA LEU A 21 11.82 4.76 10.10
C LEU A 21 10.87 4.51 11.29
N ARG A 22 10.95 5.37 12.31
CA ARG A 22 10.32 5.18 13.63
C ARG A 22 8.87 5.67 13.76
N THR A 23 8.39 6.45 12.81
CA THR A 23 7.01 6.93 12.78
C THR A 23 6.39 6.65 11.42
N PRO A 24 5.04 6.55 11.34
CA PRO A 24 4.34 6.40 10.06
C PRO A 24 4.72 7.48 9.03
N SER A 25 4.87 8.75 9.44
CA SER A 25 5.31 9.83 8.55
C SER A 25 6.72 9.60 7.99
N LEU A 26 7.68 9.17 8.82
CA LEU A 26 9.05 8.89 8.35
C LEU A 26 9.10 7.67 7.42
N ILE A 27 8.22 6.69 7.64
CA ILE A 27 8.06 5.57 6.73
C ILE A 27 7.48 6.06 5.40
N GLN A 28 6.42 6.87 5.43
CA GLN A 28 5.81 7.45 4.23
C GLN A 28 6.82 8.28 3.42
N ASP A 29 7.62 9.12 4.08
CA ASP A 29 8.69 9.87 3.42
C ASP A 29 9.63 8.91 2.66
N TYR A 30 10.01 7.79 3.27
CA TYR A 30 10.84 6.79 2.60
C TYR A 30 10.15 6.16 1.37
N LEU A 31 8.85 5.87 1.46
CA LEU A 31 8.07 5.35 0.32
C LEU A 31 8.00 6.36 -0.83
N ASP A 32 7.75 7.64 -0.53
CA ASP A 32 7.64 8.69 -1.54
C ASP A 32 8.98 8.97 -2.24
N HIS A 33 10.10 8.90 -1.49
CA HIS A 33 11.45 9.05 -2.06
C HIS A 33 11.89 7.84 -2.90
N SER A 34 11.22 6.69 -2.76
CA SER A 34 11.60 5.49 -3.48
C SER A 34 10.99 5.48 -4.89
N PRO A 35 11.78 5.15 -5.93
CA PRO A 35 11.28 4.92 -7.27
C PRO A 35 10.12 3.92 -7.30
N ILE A 36 9.15 4.16 -8.18
CA ILE A 36 8.12 3.17 -8.47
C ILE A 36 8.76 1.96 -9.16
N ASN A 37 8.38 0.75 -8.74
CA ASN A 37 8.72 -0.46 -9.46
C ASN A 37 7.75 -0.63 -10.64
N PHE A 38 8.27 -0.53 -11.87
CA PHE A 38 7.49 -0.73 -13.09
C PHE A 38 7.54 -2.17 -13.62
N GLU A 39 8.16 -3.10 -12.88
CA GLU A 39 8.21 -4.52 -13.25
C GLU A 39 8.80 -4.77 -14.65
N LEU A 40 9.76 -3.92 -15.07
CA LEU A 40 10.33 -3.97 -16.43
C LEU A 40 11.05 -5.29 -16.76
N ALA A 41 11.36 -6.09 -15.74
CA ALA A 41 12.04 -7.38 -15.85
C ALA A 41 11.12 -8.58 -15.50
N GLY A 42 9.81 -8.34 -15.35
CA GLY A 42 8.84 -9.34 -14.88
C GLY A 42 8.14 -8.90 -13.60
N GLU A 43 7.02 -9.57 -13.31
CA GLU A 43 6.23 -9.36 -12.10
C GLU A 43 7.06 -9.67 -10.85
N THR A 44 6.89 -8.88 -9.79
CA THR A 44 7.58 -9.06 -8.51
C THR A 44 6.65 -8.87 -7.33
N ASN A 45 6.98 -9.50 -6.20
CA ASN A 45 6.38 -9.22 -4.91
C ASN A 45 7.51 -9.14 -3.87
N LEU A 46 8.36 -8.11 -3.99
CA LEU A 46 9.58 -7.99 -3.20
C LEU A 46 9.33 -8.01 -1.68
N SER A 47 10.15 -8.80 -0.98
CA SER A 47 10.27 -8.70 0.47
C SER A 47 10.90 -7.37 0.91
N PRO A 48 10.74 -6.95 2.18
CA PRO A 48 11.39 -5.75 2.70
C PRO A 48 12.92 -5.73 2.48
N ARG A 49 13.60 -6.87 2.65
CA ARG A 49 15.02 -7.01 2.29
C ARG A 49 15.27 -6.71 0.81
N ARG A 50 14.47 -7.30 -0.07
CA ARG A 50 14.63 -7.10 -1.51
C ARG A 50 14.33 -5.65 -1.91
N VAL A 51 13.33 -5.01 -1.31
CA VAL A 51 13.05 -3.58 -1.49
C VAL A 51 14.27 -2.72 -1.14
N LEU A 52 14.95 -2.99 -0.02
CA LEU A 52 16.17 -2.26 0.34
C LEU A 52 17.32 -2.47 -0.66
N ARG A 53 17.40 -3.66 -1.26
CA ARG A 53 18.43 -4.03 -2.24
C ARG A 53 18.15 -3.43 -3.62
N GLU A 54 16.91 -3.54 -4.10
CA GLU A 54 16.47 -3.09 -5.43
C GLU A 54 16.17 -1.59 -5.47
N LYS A 55 15.89 -0.97 -4.32
CA LYS A 55 15.64 0.48 -4.16
C LYS A 55 14.48 0.99 -5.03
N ARG A 56 13.44 0.18 -5.17
CA ARG A 56 12.19 0.50 -5.86
C ARG A 56 11.07 -0.34 -5.26
N MET A 57 9.84 0.12 -5.43
CA MET A 57 8.66 -0.63 -4.97
C MET A 57 7.38 -0.16 -5.68
N HIS A 58 6.43 -1.06 -5.92
CA HIS A 58 5.03 -0.70 -6.23
C HIS A 58 4.16 -0.70 -4.96
N CYS A 59 2.84 -0.60 -5.09
CA CYS A 59 1.90 -0.42 -3.98
C CYS A 59 2.01 -1.53 -2.91
N LEU A 60 1.89 -2.81 -3.32
CA LEU A 60 1.99 -3.97 -2.42
C LEU A 60 3.36 -4.05 -1.74
N GLU A 61 4.45 -3.94 -2.49
CA GLU A 61 5.82 -3.98 -1.95
C GLU A 61 6.06 -2.86 -0.95
N GLY A 62 5.58 -1.65 -1.24
CA GLY A 62 5.67 -0.51 -0.32
C GLY A 62 4.83 -0.69 0.94
N ALA A 63 3.63 -1.26 0.80
CA ALA A 63 2.78 -1.56 1.94
C ALA A 63 3.38 -2.66 2.84
N VAL A 64 3.92 -3.73 2.26
CA VAL A 64 4.63 -4.79 2.97
C VAL A 64 5.89 -4.25 3.68
N PHE A 65 6.67 -3.41 3.01
CA PHE A 65 7.83 -2.74 3.60
C PHE A 65 7.44 -1.84 4.79
N ALA A 66 6.41 -1.02 4.62
CA ALA A 66 5.91 -0.14 5.68
C ALA A 66 5.39 -0.94 6.89
N ALA A 67 4.65 -2.03 6.64
CA ALA A 67 4.19 -2.94 7.68
C ALA A 67 5.36 -3.60 8.44
N ALA A 68 6.45 -3.97 7.75
CA ALA A 68 7.66 -4.48 8.40
C ALA A 68 8.32 -3.44 9.32
N CYS A 69 8.39 -2.18 8.86
CA CYS A 69 8.92 -1.08 9.67
C CYS A 69 8.05 -0.84 10.92
N LEU A 70 6.72 -0.85 10.79
CA LEU A 70 5.80 -0.75 11.92
C LEU A 70 6.03 -1.89 12.92
N ALA A 71 6.11 -3.13 12.45
CA ALA A 71 6.34 -4.28 13.30
C ALA A 71 7.70 -4.26 14.01
N TYR A 72 8.74 -3.77 13.33
CA TYR A 72 10.05 -3.52 13.95
C TYR A 72 9.96 -2.61 15.18
N HIS A 73 9.07 -1.62 15.15
CA HIS A 73 8.79 -0.69 16.26
C HIS A 73 7.66 -1.17 17.19
N GLY A 74 7.29 -2.45 17.12
CA GLY A 74 6.30 -3.08 18.00
C GLY A 74 4.84 -2.77 17.66
N LYS A 75 4.57 -2.18 16.50
CA LYS A 75 3.20 -1.93 16.00
C LYS A 75 2.68 -3.14 15.21
N GLU A 76 1.39 -3.16 14.92
CA GLU A 76 0.78 -4.23 14.11
C GLU A 76 1.13 -4.04 12.62
N PRO A 77 1.64 -5.07 11.91
CA PRO A 77 1.90 -5.03 10.48
C PRO A 77 0.60 -5.32 9.70
N LEU A 78 -0.23 -4.30 9.55
CA LEU A 78 -1.56 -4.42 8.95
C LEU A 78 -1.56 -3.90 7.51
N LEU A 79 -2.17 -4.65 6.61
CA LEU A 79 -2.47 -4.24 5.23
C LEU A 79 -3.98 -4.04 5.03
N MET A 80 -4.33 -3.25 4.02
CA MET A 80 -5.67 -3.19 3.46
C MET A 80 -5.58 -3.20 1.94
N ASP A 81 -6.33 -4.10 1.32
CA ASP A 81 -6.51 -4.15 -0.12
C ASP A 81 -7.77 -3.37 -0.54
N LEU A 82 -7.62 -2.54 -1.56
CA LEU A 82 -8.67 -1.75 -2.20
C LEU A 82 -8.93 -2.35 -3.58
N ARG A 83 -10.00 -3.14 -3.66
CA ARG A 83 -10.38 -3.88 -4.87
C ARG A 83 -11.23 -3.05 -5.81
N THR A 84 -10.86 -3.05 -7.08
CA THR A 84 -11.48 -2.30 -8.15
C THR A 84 -12.31 -3.20 -9.09
N GLN A 85 -12.44 -2.80 -10.34
CA GLN A 85 -13.01 -3.63 -11.41
C GLN A 85 -11.86 -4.30 -12.14
N ARG A 86 -12.07 -5.50 -12.70
CA ARG A 86 -11.05 -6.32 -13.39
C ARG A 86 -10.21 -5.66 -14.49
N TYR A 87 -10.56 -4.47 -14.96
CA TYR A 87 -9.87 -3.73 -16.01
C TYR A 87 -9.12 -2.49 -15.47
N ASP A 88 -9.04 -2.37 -14.15
CA ASP A 88 -8.33 -1.35 -13.40
C ASP A 88 -7.44 -2.04 -12.37
N ASP A 89 -6.49 -1.30 -11.81
CA ASP A 89 -5.51 -1.84 -10.88
C ASP A 89 -5.98 -1.71 -9.43
N ASP A 90 -5.84 -2.80 -8.67
CA ASP A 90 -6.07 -2.80 -7.24
C ASP A 90 -4.92 -2.10 -6.51
N HIS A 91 -5.14 -1.75 -5.23
CA HIS A 91 -4.15 -0.99 -4.47
C HIS A 91 -4.08 -1.43 -3.03
N VAL A 92 -2.85 -1.69 -2.58
CA VAL A 92 -2.60 -2.11 -1.20
C VAL A 92 -1.95 -0.97 -0.42
N VAL A 93 -2.45 -0.75 0.80
CA VAL A 93 -1.92 0.25 1.74
C VAL A 93 -1.56 -0.40 3.07
N ALA A 94 -0.55 0.16 3.75
CA ALA A 94 -0.21 -0.24 5.11
C ALA A 94 -0.98 0.61 6.12
N LEU A 95 -1.68 -0.05 7.04
CA LEU A 95 -2.50 0.62 8.04
C LEU A 95 -1.68 0.91 9.30
N PHE A 96 -1.96 2.06 9.93
CA PHE A 96 -1.48 2.37 11.28
C PHE A 96 -2.60 3.01 12.10
N LYS A 97 -2.42 3.03 13.42
CA LYS A 97 -3.39 3.60 14.36
C LYS A 97 -2.70 4.47 15.40
N GLU A 98 -3.16 5.71 15.53
CA GLU A 98 -2.67 6.67 16.52
C GLU A 98 -3.87 7.25 17.27
N ASN A 99 -3.80 7.25 18.61
CA ASN A 99 -4.86 7.78 19.49
C ASN A 99 -6.26 7.24 19.16
N GLY A 100 -6.36 5.98 18.75
CA GLY A 100 -7.63 5.35 18.42
C GLY A 100 -8.14 5.59 16.99
N LEU A 101 -7.42 6.35 16.17
CA LEU A 101 -7.79 6.72 14.80
C LEU A 101 -6.86 6.06 13.77
N TRP A 102 -7.43 5.64 12.65
CA TRP A 102 -6.77 4.95 11.56
C TRP A 102 -6.18 5.93 10.57
N GLY A 103 -4.97 5.64 10.09
CA GLY A 103 -4.35 6.24 8.91
C GLY A 103 -3.78 5.17 7.98
N ALA A 104 -3.25 5.59 6.83
CA ALA A 104 -2.62 4.70 5.87
C ALA A 104 -1.37 5.29 5.22
N MET A 105 -0.38 4.42 5.03
CA MET A 105 0.81 4.66 4.21
C MET A 105 0.65 3.97 2.86
N SER A 106 1.15 4.60 1.81
CA SER A 106 0.89 4.17 0.45
C SER A 106 2.05 4.50 -0.49
N LYS A 107 2.27 3.62 -1.47
CA LYS A 107 3.13 3.88 -2.62
C LYS A 107 2.30 3.91 -3.89
N THR A 108 2.36 5.02 -4.62
CA THR A 108 1.71 5.23 -5.92
C THR A 108 2.65 6.06 -6.81
N ASN A 109 2.34 6.16 -8.09
CA ASN A 109 3.03 7.05 -9.03
C ASN A 109 2.20 8.29 -9.42
N HIS A 110 0.93 8.35 -9.03
CA HIS A 110 -0.01 9.39 -9.45
C HIS A 110 -0.34 10.36 -8.30
N ALA A 111 -1.10 11.42 -8.61
CA ALA A 111 -1.55 12.43 -7.63
C ALA A 111 -2.54 11.89 -6.58
N ILE A 112 -3.04 10.68 -6.78
CA ILE A 112 -4.08 10.04 -5.97
C ILE A 112 -3.55 8.80 -5.24
N LEU A 113 -4.32 8.28 -4.28
CA LEU A 113 -4.02 7.07 -3.51
C LEU A 113 -2.75 7.21 -2.66
N ARG A 114 -2.49 8.40 -2.14
CA ARG A 114 -1.34 8.75 -1.29
C ARG A 114 -1.62 8.48 0.20
N TRP A 115 -0.81 9.11 1.07
CA TRP A 115 -0.95 9.14 2.53
C TRP A 115 -2.37 9.50 3.01
N ARG A 116 -2.72 8.99 4.18
CA ARG A 116 -3.90 9.36 4.96
C ARG A 116 -3.54 9.58 6.42
N ASP A 117 -3.75 10.81 6.88
CA ASP A 117 -3.62 11.16 8.29
C ASP A 117 -4.52 10.31 9.18
N PRO A 118 -4.12 10.03 10.43
CA PRO A 118 -4.88 9.19 11.34
C PRO A 118 -6.11 9.92 11.91
N VAL A 119 -7.11 10.19 11.07
CA VAL A 119 -8.34 10.93 11.43
C VAL A 119 -9.61 10.09 11.34
N TYR A 120 -9.49 8.83 10.88
CA TYR A 120 -10.63 7.96 10.59
C TYR A 120 -10.95 7.03 11.77
N LYS A 121 -12.20 6.95 12.23
CA LYS A 121 -12.60 6.08 13.35
C LYS A 121 -12.67 4.62 12.96
N THR A 122 -12.99 4.35 11.70
CA THR A 122 -13.16 2.99 11.18
C THR A 122 -12.34 2.77 9.91
N VAL A 123 -12.01 1.50 9.64
CA VAL A 123 -11.34 1.09 8.39
C VAL A 123 -12.20 1.44 7.17
N ARG A 124 -13.53 1.39 7.31
CA ARG A 124 -14.45 1.82 6.26
C ARG A 124 -14.32 3.30 5.95
N GLU A 125 -14.25 4.17 6.96
CA GLU A 125 -14.06 5.61 6.76
C GLU A 125 -12.73 5.89 6.03
N LEU A 126 -11.67 5.17 6.43
CA LEU A 126 -10.38 5.25 5.74
C LEU A 126 -10.49 4.79 4.28
N ALA A 127 -11.11 3.64 3.99
CA ALA A 127 -11.32 3.16 2.62
C ALA A 127 -12.15 4.14 1.79
N MET A 128 -13.17 4.76 2.39
CA MET A 128 -14.02 5.77 1.73
C MET A 128 -13.23 7.02 1.32
N SER A 129 -12.14 7.36 2.02
CA SER A 129 -11.28 8.48 1.65
C SER A 129 -10.58 8.32 0.30
N TYR A 130 -10.52 7.09 -0.24
CA TYR A 130 -9.98 6.81 -1.56
C TYR A 130 -11.08 6.70 -2.64
N PHE A 131 -12.36 6.61 -2.26
CA PHE A 131 -13.42 6.20 -3.18
C PHE A 131 -13.58 7.08 -4.44
N HIS A 132 -13.37 8.39 -4.31
CA HIS A 132 -13.49 9.31 -5.45
C HIS A 132 -12.20 9.50 -6.24
N GLU A 133 -11.10 8.95 -5.74
CA GLU A 133 -9.82 8.93 -6.45
C GLU A 133 -9.76 7.80 -7.48
N TYR A 134 -10.53 6.72 -7.30
CA TYR A 134 -10.59 5.62 -8.26
C TYR A 134 -11.45 5.95 -9.48
N PHE A 135 -10.79 6.35 -10.56
CA PHE A 135 -11.42 6.49 -11.87
C PHE A 135 -10.43 6.27 -13.02
N LEU A 136 -10.96 5.77 -14.15
CA LEU A 136 -10.16 5.63 -15.37
C LEU A 136 -9.90 6.99 -16.01
N TRP A 137 -8.64 7.30 -16.32
CA TRP A 137 -8.24 8.53 -17.00
C TRP A 137 -8.99 8.75 -18.34
N LYS A 138 -9.29 7.66 -19.08
CA LYS A 138 -9.91 7.68 -20.42
C LYS A 138 -11.35 8.20 -20.45
N ASN A 139 -12.15 7.89 -19.44
CA ASN A 139 -13.60 8.18 -19.46
C ASN A 139 -14.18 8.61 -18.09
N GLY A 140 -13.35 8.70 -17.04
CA GLY A 140 -13.77 9.08 -15.69
C GLY A 140 -14.60 8.02 -14.97
N LYS A 141 -14.76 6.80 -15.51
CA LYS A 141 -15.57 5.76 -14.88
C LYS A 141 -14.95 5.36 -13.55
N LYS A 142 -15.74 5.42 -12.46
CA LYS A 142 -15.31 5.06 -11.12
C LYS A 142 -15.25 3.55 -10.88
N THR A 143 -14.17 3.08 -10.27
CA THR A 143 -13.77 1.66 -10.32
C THR A 143 -13.65 0.96 -8.99
N LEU A 144 -13.41 1.66 -7.86
CA LEU A 144 -13.37 1.02 -6.54
C LEU A 144 -14.68 0.26 -6.25
N ARG A 145 -14.59 -0.98 -5.77
CA ARG A 145 -15.72 -1.87 -5.49
C ARG A 145 -15.75 -2.35 -4.06
N ALA A 146 -14.60 -2.67 -3.49
CA ALA A 146 -14.54 -3.26 -2.16
C ALA A 146 -13.23 -2.91 -1.45
N TYR A 147 -13.18 -3.19 -0.16
CA TYR A 147 -11.98 -3.07 0.65
C TYR A 147 -11.88 -4.28 1.59
N SER A 148 -10.67 -4.76 1.85
CA SER A 148 -10.44 -5.87 2.77
C SER A 148 -10.60 -5.44 4.23
N LYS A 149 -10.83 -6.40 5.13
CA LYS A 149 -10.53 -6.19 6.56
C LYS A 149 -9.02 -5.93 6.76
N PRO A 150 -8.60 -5.32 7.89
CA PRO A 150 -7.19 -5.26 8.25
C PRO A 150 -6.56 -6.65 8.22
N PHE A 151 -5.55 -6.81 7.39
CA PHE A 151 -4.87 -8.08 7.14
C PHE A 151 -3.54 -8.10 7.89
N ASN A 152 -3.42 -8.95 8.91
CA ASN A 152 -2.26 -8.96 9.78
C ASN A 152 -1.19 -9.95 9.30
N LEU A 153 -0.01 -9.42 8.96
CA LEU A 153 1.12 -10.24 8.47
C LEU A 153 1.76 -11.12 9.54
N LYS A 154 1.43 -10.93 10.83
CA LYS A 154 1.94 -11.77 11.92
C LYS A 154 1.63 -13.26 11.76
N LYS A 155 0.57 -13.60 11.02
CA LYS A 155 0.16 -14.99 10.78
C LYS A 155 1.19 -15.81 9.99
N TYR A 156 2.16 -15.15 9.32
CA TYR A 156 3.23 -15.81 8.55
C TYR A 156 4.54 -16.01 9.33
N GLY A 157 4.58 -15.65 10.62
CA GLY A 157 5.87 -15.47 11.32
C GLY A 157 6.64 -14.27 10.77
N ALA A 158 7.91 -14.11 11.12
CA ALA A 158 8.70 -12.94 10.70
C ALA A 158 9.65 -13.19 9.51
N GLY A 159 9.76 -14.44 9.04
CA GLY A 159 10.70 -14.81 7.97
C GLY A 159 10.46 -14.11 6.63
N TRP A 160 9.21 -13.73 6.33
CA TRP A 160 8.83 -12.99 5.12
C TRP A 160 9.57 -11.66 4.95
N VAL A 161 10.05 -11.06 6.04
CA VAL A 161 10.78 -9.77 5.99
C VAL A 161 12.09 -9.89 5.21
N THR A 162 12.62 -11.11 5.15
CA THR A 162 13.95 -11.41 4.62
C THR A 162 13.93 -12.46 3.51
N ASP A 163 12.73 -12.80 3.02
CA ASP A 163 12.58 -13.80 1.98
C ASP A 163 13.28 -13.35 0.69
N GLU A 164 14.00 -14.27 0.06
CA GLU A 164 14.65 -14.02 -1.22
C GLU A 164 13.72 -14.31 -2.40
N LYS A 165 12.62 -15.03 -2.16
CA LYS A 165 11.56 -15.24 -3.13
C LYS A 165 10.54 -14.10 -3.11
N ASP A 166 9.74 -14.02 -4.16
CA ASP A 166 8.58 -13.14 -4.20
C ASP A 166 7.50 -13.62 -3.23
N LEU A 167 6.86 -12.66 -2.56
CA LEU A 167 5.87 -12.86 -1.51
C LEU A 167 4.47 -13.14 -2.08
N ASP A 168 4.38 -13.94 -3.14
CA ASP A 168 3.14 -14.22 -3.87
C ASP A 168 2.07 -14.79 -2.95
N TYR A 169 2.46 -15.62 -1.97
CA TYR A 169 1.55 -16.17 -0.97
C TYR A 169 0.88 -15.10 -0.10
N ILE A 170 1.56 -13.98 0.20
CA ILE A 170 0.96 -12.86 0.92
C ILE A 170 -0.01 -12.12 0.01
N SER A 171 0.36 -11.91 -1.25
CA SER A 171 -0.48 -11.24 -2.26
C SER A 171 -1.79 -12.00 -2.46
N ILE A 172 -1.70 -13.31 -2.73
CA ILE A 172 -2.84 -14.21 -2.96
C ILE A 172 -3.74 -14.26 -1.73
N ASP A 173 -3.18 -14.49 -0.54
CA ASP A 173 -3.98 -14.57 0.68
C ASP A 173 -4.65 -13.22 1.05
N LEU A 174 -4.03 -12.10 0.69
CA LEU A 174 -4.60 -10.77 0.89
C LEU A 174 -5.79 -10.55 -0.05
N ASP A 175 -5.64 -10.91 -1.33
CA ASP A 175 -6.72 -10.87 -2.32
C ASP A 175 -7.86 -11.81 -1.92
N ASP A 176 -7.57 -13.03 -1.48
CA ASP A 176 -8.59 -13.98 -1.01
C ASP A 176 -9.21 -13.61 0.35
N SER A 177 -8.65 -12.62 1.05
CA SER A 177 -9.17 -12.21 2.35
C SER A 177 -10.60 -11.63 2.24
N PRO A 178 -11.39 -11.60 3.32
CA PRO A 178 -12.74 -11.05 3.25
C PRO A 178 -12.76 -9.56 2.88
N HIS A 179 -13.40 -9.25 1.74
CA HIS A 179 -13.71 -7.89 1.30
C HIS A 179 -15.15 -7.49 1.57
N PHE A 180 -15.34 -6.20 1.87
CA PHE A 180 -16.63 -5.59 2.06
C PHE A 180 -16.95 -4.64 0.90
N PRO A 181 -18.17 -4.64 0.36
CA PRO A 181 -18.57 -3.66 -0.64
C PRO A 181 -18.39 -2.23 -0.13
N ILE A 182 -17.79 -1.37 -0.96
CA ILE A 182 -17.54 0.04 -0.59
C ILE A 182 -18.86 0.81 -0.43
N ALA A 183 -19.85 0.50 -1.28
CA ALA A 183 -21.17 1.08 -1.28
C ALA A 183 -22.23 0.09 -1.83
N PRO A 184 -23.53 0.34 -1.59
CA PRO A 184 -24.62 -0.49 -2.09
C PRO A 184 -24.64 -0.62 -3.63
N LYS A 185 -24.96 -1.81 -4.14
CA LYS A 185 -24.94 -2.13 -5.59
C LYS A 185 -25.83 -1.20 -6.44
N ASN A 186 -26.97 -0.75 -5.91
CA ASN A 186 -27.87 0.18 -6.60
C ASN A 186 -27.24 1.57 -6.79
N MET A 187 -26.45 2.05 -5.83
CA MET A 187 -25.73 3.31 -5.93
C MET A 187 -24.53 3.22 -6.86
N MET A 188 -23.82 2.08 -6.86
CA MET A 188 -22.67 1.85 -7.74
C MET A 188 -23.01 1.96 -9.24
N ARG A 189 -24.26 1.69 -9.63
CA ARG A 189 -24.73 1.84 -11.02
C ARG A 189 -25.04 3.28 -11.43
N LYS A 190 -25.14 4.20 -10.46
CA LYS A 190 -25.53 5.61 -10.66
C LYS A 190 -24.37 6.58 -10.49
N LEU A 191 -23.13 6.08 -10.38
CA LEU A 191 -21.97 6.93 -10.21
C LEU A 191 -21.77 7.82 -11.42
N ARG A 192 -21.60 9.12 -11.16
CA ARG A 192 -21.18 10.07 -12.19
C ARG A 192 -19.69 9.84 -12.50
N PRO A 193 -19.29 10.00 -13.78
CA PRO A 193 -17.88 10.03 -14.13
C PRO A 193 -17.13 11.16 -13.41
N ALA A 194 -15.85 10.95 -13.16
CA ALA A 194 -14.93 12.00 -12.73
C ALA A 194 -14.87 13.12 -13.78
N SER A 195 -14.74 14.35 -13.31
CA SER A 195 -14.60 15.54 -14.13
C SER A 195 -13.31 15.53 -14.95
N LEU A 196 -13.24 16.38 -15.97
CA LEU A 196 -12.04 16.49 -16.80
C LEU A 196 -10.81 16.97 -15.99
N ILE A 197 -11.00 17.83 -14.98
CA ILE A 197 -9.90 18.31 -14.15
C ILE A 197 -9.34 17.20 -13.24
N GLU A 198 -10.22 16.40 -12.63
CA GLU A 198 -9.81 15.22 -11.85
C GLU A 198 -9.01 14.25 -12.75
N ARG A 199 -9.49 14.01 -13.97
CA ARG A 199 -8.83 13.10 -14.92
C ARG A 199 -7.44 13.58 -15.35
N LYS A 200 -7.28 14.86 -15.66
CA LYS A 200 -5.98 15.46 -16.03
C LYS A 200 -4.94 15.36 -14.91
N SER A 201 -5.36 15.23 -13.66
CA SER A 201 -4.41 15.06 -12.56
C SER A 201 -3.60 13.75 -12.67
N LEU A 202 -4.16 12.72 -13.31
CA LEU A 202 -3.50 11.42 -13.49
C LEU A 202 -2.42 11.42 -14.58
N ASP A 203 -2.39 12.43 -15.45
CA ASP A 203 -1.34 12.60 -16.47
C ASP A 203 0.02 12.95 -15.82
N ASN A 204 0.02 13.39 -14.56
CA ASN A 204 1.22 13.71 -13.81
C ASN A 204 1.69 12.47 -13.06
N GLU A 205 2.70 11.81 -13.63
CA GLU A 205 3.45 10.74 -12.98
C GLU A 205 4.64 11.32 -12.21
N GLU A 206 4.95 10.81 -11.03
CA GLU A 206 6.10 11.29 -10.26
C GLU A 206 7.43 10.68 -10.76
N TRP A 207 7.40 9.40 -11.11
CA TRP A 207 8.54 8.65 -11.60
C TRP A 207 8.30 8.21 -13.03
N HIS A 208 9.34 8.25 -13.87
CA HIS A 208 9.30 7.77 -15.25
C HIS A 208 9.95 6.40 -15.39
N LYS A 209 9.48 5.60 -16.34
CA LYS A 209 10.10 4.29 -16.69
C LYS A 209 11.60 4.38 -17.04
N LYS A 210 12.06 5.57 -17.43
CA LYS A 210 13.47 5.87 -17.73
C LYS A 210 14.33 6.15 -16.48
N GLY A 211 13.73 6.15 -15.27
CA GLY A 211 14.45 6.22 -14.00
C GLY A 211 14.65 7.61 -13.40
N TYR A 212 14.06 8.67 -13.97
CA TYR A 212 14.10 10.03 -13.40
C TYR A 212 12.77 10.43 -12.77
N ARG A 213 12.82 11.41 -11.85
CA ARG A 213 11.69 11.96 -11.09
C ARG A 213 11.31 13.33 -11.66
N ASN A 214 10.02 13.63 -11.72
CA ASN A 214 9.48 14.97 -12.06
C ASN A 214 9.70 15.99 -10.94
#